data_AF-A0AAE3GY69-F1
#
_entry.id   AF-A0AAE3GY69-F1
#
_cell.length_a   1.000
_cell.length_b   1.000
_cell.length_c   1.000
_cell.angle_alpha   90.00
_cell.angle_beta   90.00
_cell.angle_gamma   90.00
#
_symmetry.space_group_name_H-M   'P 1'
#
loop_
_entity.id
_entity.type
_entity.pdbx_description
1 polymer ?
#
loop_
_entity_poly.entity_id
_entity_poly.type
_entity_poly.pdbx_seq_one_letter_code
_entity_poly.pdbx_strand_id
1 'polypeptide(L)'
;MSEKRHKSESANLAISQSKKAPPNLGKNLDRFFQSLDEVLLDITALEVNTMVVDSISGDKFSAWETYRSIYPISPDYLEEEGIHESLRDRYLDLRINLEQEYSLLLTNPNSDFFDPKFLNNPSAGFPKTPTRLPNPIHPKNHEDIFKAQRLLTNCRFLRCLRKMAEVKTGLDCRNQKLLSNPENQLDRGIITDTIYAQTIIQLDGDVINRYSQDLFHHPQREVLLELHRDGVMASEKQWRGLLEFIIGLLQVTLQRGSSQ
;
A
#
# COMPACT_ATOMS: atom_id res chain seq x y z
N MET A 1 32.58 -25.19 -73.33
CA MET A 1 32.55 -23.89 -74.02
C MET A 1 31.92 -22.87 -73.06
N SER A 2 32.50 -21.67 -72.94
CA SER A 2 32.16 -20.55 -72.02
C SER A 2 32.69 -20.57 -70.57
N GLU A 3 34.00 -20.31 -70.49
CA GLU A 3 34.74 -19.30 -69.72
C GLU A 3 33.97 -18.16 -68.97
N LYS A 4 34.45 -17.81 -67.75
CA LYS A 4 34.76 -16.46 -67.16
C LYS A 4 34.34 -16.36 -65.67
N ARG A 5 35.26 -16.28 -64.69
CA ARG A 5 36.20 -15.20 -64.24
C ARG A 5 35.69 -14.46 -62.98
N HIS A 6 36.46 -14.63 -61.90
CA HIS A 6 36.81 -13.72 -60.79
C HIS A 6 35.92 -12.51 -60.42
N LYS A 7 35.63 -12.37 -59.11
CA LYS A 7 35.98 -11.14 -58.37
C LYS A 7 36.10 -11.38 -56.85
N SER A 8 37.19 -10.84 -56.30
CA SER A 8 37.53 -10.69 -54.88
C SER A 8 36.63 -9.67 -54.19
N GLU A 9 36.23 -9.90 -52.94
CA GLU A 9 35.83 -8.81 -52.05
C GLU A 9 36.19 -9.10 -50.59
N SER A 10 37.13 -8.29 -50.11
CA SER A 10 37.67 -8.23 -48.77
C SER A 10 36.60 -7.79 -47.77
N ALA A 11 36.25 -8.64 -46.80
CA ALA A 11 35.41 -8.24 -45.68
C ALA A 11 36.27 -7.49 -44.64
N ASN A 12 36.07 -6.17 -44.62
CA ASN A 12 36.67 -5.21 -43.71
C ASN A 12 36.48 -5.57 -42.23
N LEU A 13 37.56 -5.43 -41.46
CA LEU A 13 37.52 -5.28 -40.01
C LEU A 13 36.64 -4.08 -39.64
N ALA A 14 35.49 -4.35 -39.01
CA ALA A 14 34.69 -3.31 -38.37
C ALA A 14 35.36 -2.92 -37.04
N ILE A 15 35.80 -1.67 -37.00
CA ILE A 15 36.35 -0.97 -35.84
C ILE A 15 35.31 -0.96 -34.70
N SER A 16 35.76 -1.41 -33.52
CA SER A 16 35.05 -1.31 -32.24
C SER A 16 34.69 0.16 -31.95
N GLN A 17 33.42 0.51 -32.08
CA GLN A 17 32.89 1.76 -31.53
C GLN A 17 32.52 1.52 -30.07
N SER A 18 33.27 2.13 -29.16
CA SER A 18 32.90 2.24 -27.75
C SER A 18 31.55 2.96 -27.64
N LYS A 19 30.48 2.25 -27.27
CA LYS A 19 29.19 2.87 -26.94
C LYS A 19 29.37 3.71 -25.68
N LYS A 20 29.43 5.04 -25.84
CA LYS A 20 29.27 5.99 -24.72
C LYS A 20 27.86 5.81 -24.14
N ALA A 21 27.79 5.62 -22.83
CA ALA A 21 26.53 5.53 -22.10
C ALA A 21 25.69 6.81 -22.31
N PRO A 22 24.35 6.71 -22.40
CA PRO A 22 23.51 7.87 -22.66
C PRO A 22 23.57 8.88 -21.48
N PRO A 23 23.62 10.19 -21.78
CA PRO A 23 23.86 11.26 -20.78
C PRO A 23 22.75 11.40 -19.72
N ASN A 24 21.61 10.73 -19.89
CA ASN A 24 20.47 10.79 -18.98
C ASN A 24 20.43 9.65 -17.94
N LEU A 25 21.32 8.65 -18.04
CA LEU A 25 21.30 7.51 -17.13
C LEU A 25 21.73 7.89 -15.70
N GLY A 26 22.74 8.77 -15.57
CA GLY A 26 23.22 9.25 -14.27
C GLY A 26 22.12 10.00 -13.50
N LYS A 27 21.48 10.98 -14.15
CA LYS A 27 20.39 11.77 -13.54
C LYS A 27 19.17 10.93 -13.13
N ASN A 28 18.84 9.89 -13.91
CA ASN A 28 17.75 8.98 -13.58
C ASN A 28 18.12 8.03 -12.43
N LEU A 29 19.38 7.60 -12.35
CA LEU A 29 19.90 6.84 -11.21
C LEU A 29 19.92 7.70 -9.95
N ASP A 30 20.37 8.94 -10.01
CA ASP A 30 20.42 9.83 -8.85
C ASP A 30 19.03 10.08 -8.26
N ARG A 31 18.02 10.31 -9.11
CA ARG A 31 16.61 10.40 -8.67
C ARG A 31 16.08 9.08 -8.11
N PHE A 32 16.46 7.95 -8.72
CA PHE A 32 16.10 6.64 -8.22
C PHE A 32 16.70 6.40 -6.84
N PHE A 33 17.97 6.76 -6.60
CA PHE A 33 18.62 6.68 -5.29
C PHE A 33 17.98 7.60 -4.26
N GLN A 34 17.63 8.84 -4.62
CA GLN A 34 16.88 9.73 -3.73
C GLN A 34 15.52 9.15 -3.33
N SER A 35 14.78 8.58 -4.29
CA SER A 35 13.51 7.90 -3.98
C SER A 35 13.70 6.64 -3.13
N LEU A 36 14.84 5.96 -3.26
CA LEU A 36 15.18 4.79 -2.47
C LEU A 36 15.61 5.16 -1.06
N ASP A 37 16.28 6.29 -0.86
CA ASP A 37 16.68 6.80 0.45
C ASP A 37 15.44 7.16 1.29
N GLU A 38 14.47 7.85 0.68
CA GLU A 38 13.16 8.12 1.30
C GLU A 38 12.40 6.82 1.61
N VAL A 39 12.43 5.84 0.71
CA VAL A 39 11.74 4.55 0.91
C VAL A 39 12.44 3.67 1.94
N LEU A 40 13.77 3.63 1.99
CA LEU A 40 14.54 2.83 2.94
C LEU A 40 14.41 3.36 4.36
N LEU A 41 14.38 4.68 4.53
CA LEU A 41 14.09 5.31 5.82
C LEU A 41 12.68 4.96 6.33
N ASP A 42 11.74 4.76 5.40
CA ASP A 42 10.35 4.43 5.72
C ASP A 42 10.10 2.93 5.95
N ILE A 43 10.93 2.02 5.41
CA ILE A 43 10.70 0.58 5.58
C ILE A 43 11.42 0.08 6.83
N THR A 44 10.74 0.19 7.96
CA THR A 44 11.23 -0.30 9.26
C THR A 44 10.83 -1.73 9.56
N ALA A 45 9.83 -2.27 8.86
CA ALA A 45 9.30 -3.60 9.10
C ALA A 45 8.61 -4.23 7.88
N LEU A 46 8.62 -5.56 7.85
CA LEU A 46 7.80 -6.39 6.98
C LEU A 46 6.59 -6.91 7.78
N GLU A 47 5.38 -6.58 7.33
CA GLU A 47 4.12 -7.06 7.92
C GLU A 47 3.48 -8.09 6.99
N VAL A 48 3.21 -9.29 7.51
CA VAL A 48 2.50 -10.37 6.82
C VAL A 48 1.19 -10.61 7.57
N ASN A 49 0.06 -10.47 6.88
CA ASN A 49 -1.28 -10.70 7.43
C ASN A 49 -1.96 -11.84 6.67
N THR A 50 -2.61 -12.73 7.42
CA THR A 50 -3.46 -13.78 6.86
C THR A 50 -4.90 -13.53 7.28
N MET A 51 -5.76 -13.36 6.28
CA MET A 51 -7.17 -13.07 6.44
C MET A 51 -7.99 -14.03 5.58
N VAL A 52 -9.14 -14.45 6.09
CA VAL A 52 -10.17 -15.12 5.29
C VAL A 52 -11.14 -14.06 4.84
N VAL A 53 -11.32 -13.95 3.53
CA VAL A 53 -12.27 -13.04 2.91
C VAL A 53 -13.31 -13.82 2.13
N ASP A 54 -14.51 -13.26 2.05
CA ASP A 54 -15.63 -13.84 1.33
C ASP A 54 -15.41 -13.90 -0.19
N SER A 55 -14.65 -12.94 -0.72
CA SER A 55 -14.23 -12.85 -2.11
C SER A 55 -13.02 -11.94 -2.24
N ILE A 56 -12.16 -12.22 -3.20
CA ILE A 56 -11.05 -11.34 -3.57
C ILE A 56 -11.51 -10.52 -4.78
N SER A 57 -11.64 -9.19 -4.64
CA SER A 57 -11.87 -8.33 -5.80
C SER A 57 -10.60 -8.25 -6.64
N GLY A 58 -10.74 -8.42 -7.96
CA GLY A 58 -9.68 -8.21 -8.94
C GLY A 58 -9.53 -6.75 -9.39
N ASP A 59 -10.31 -5.84 -8.81
CA ASP A 59 -10.32 -4.44 -9.24
C ASP A 59 -8.99 -3.75 -8.89
N LYS A 60 -8.44 -3.06 -9.88
CA LYS A 60 -7.20 -2.31 -9.71
C LYS A 60 -7.43 -1.16 -8.74
N PHE A 61 -6.60 -1.07 -7.70
CA PHE A 61 -6.65 0.04 -6.74
C PHE A 61 -6.64 1.42 -7.42
N SER A 62 -7.66 2.21 -7.12
CA SER A 62 -7.83 3.59 -7.57
C SER A 62 -7.87 4.50 -6.35
N ALA A 63 -6.80 5.29 -6.14
CA ALA A 63 -6.66 6.13 -4.96
C ALA A 63 -7.79 7.17 -4.86
N TRP A 64 -8.16 7.79 -5.99
CA TRP A 64 -9.19 8.82 -6.02
C TRP A 64 -10.59 8.26 -5.73
N GLU A 65 -10.93 7.08 -6.25
CA GLU A 65 -12.22 6.43 -5.99
C GLU A 65 -12.29 5.88 -4.56
N THR A 66 -11.21 5.29 -4.06
CA THR A 66 -11.12 4.81 -2.69
C THR A 66 -11.29 5.96 -1.70
N TYR A 67 -10.59 7.08 -1.92
CA TYR A 67 -10.72 8.25 -1.07
C TYR A 67 -12.17 8.79 -1.07
N ARG A 68 -12.78 8.90 -2.26
CA ARG A 68 -14.18 9.32 -2.40
C ARG A 68 -15.19 8.36 -1.77
N SER A 69 -14.91 7.06 -1.73
CA SER A 69 -15.84 6.08 -1.16
C SER A 69 -15.74 5.97 0.36
N ILE A 70 -14.58 6.27 0.96
CA ILE A 70 -14.39 6.28 2.41
C ILE A 70 -14.77 7.64 3.03
N TYR A 71 -14.49 8.75 2.34
CA TYR A 71 -14.76 10.10 2.85
C TYR A 71 -16.18 10.38 3.37
N PRO A 72 -17.28 9.91 2.73
CA PRO A 72 -18.63 10.26 3.17
C PRO A 72 -19.10 9.40 4.34
N ILE A 73 -18.37 8.34 4.70
CA ILE A 73 -18.80 7.42 5.76
C ILE A 73 -19.06 8.18 7.05
N SER A 74 -20.29 8.07 7.53
CA SER A 74 -20.82 8.64 8.77
C SER A 74 -21.97 7.74 9.23
N PRO A 75 -22.45 7.85 10.48
CA PRO A 75 -23.62 7.09 10.93
C PRO A 75 -24.82 7.25 9.99
N ASP A 76 -25.15 8.50 9.61
CA ASP A 76 -26.26 8.81 8.71
C ASP A 76 -26.05 8.20 7.31
N TYR A 77 -24.83 8.31 6.75
CA TYR A 77 -24.50 7.72 5.46
C TYR A 77 -24.67 6.19 5.45
N LEU A 78 -24.26 5.51 6.53
CA LEU A 78 -24.38 4.05 6.64
C LEU A 78 -25.84 3.61 6.76
N GLU A 79 -26.70 4.44 7.36
CA GLU A 79 -28.14 4.19 7.39
C GLU A 79 -28.79 4.41 6.02
N GLU A 80 -28.45 5.51 5.35
CA GLU A 80 -28.95 5.85 4.01
C GLU A 80 -28.56 4.81 2.96
N GLU A 81 -27.32 4.32 2.99
CA GLU A 81 -26.83 3.27 2.08
C GLU A 81 -27.31 1.86 2.46
N GLY A 82 -28.08 1.71 3.55
CA GLY A 82 -28.62 0.43 3.98
C GLY A 82 -27.54 -0.55 4.44
N ILE A 83 -26.45 -0.07 5.01
CA ILE A 83 -25.39 -0.93 5.54
C ILE A 83 -25.89 -1.69 6.75
N HIS A 84 -25.65 -3.00 6.75
CA HIS A 84 -26.06 -3.91 7.81
C HIS A 84 -25.45 -3.47 9.16
N GLU A 85 -26.28 -3.46 10.21
CA GLU A 85 -25.95 -2.91 11.54
C GLU A 85 -24.64 -3.47 12.11
N SER A 86 -24.44 -4.79 11.97
CA SER A 86 -23.24 -5.48 12.48
C SER A 86 -21.91 -5.07 11.82
N LEU A 87 -21.96 -4.34 10.70
CA LEU A 87 -20.76 -3.89 9.97
C LEU A 87 -20.46 -2.40 10.20
N ARG A 88 -21.40 -1.63 10.76
CA ARG A 88 -21.33 -0.17 10.81
C ARG A 88 -20.09 0.34 11.53
N ASP A 89 -19.76 -0.24 12.69
CA ASP A 89 -18.57 0.13 13.45
C ASP A 89 -17.29 -0.03 12.64
N ARG A 90 -17.17 -1.13 11.88
CA ARG A 90 -15.99 -1.40 11.05
C ARG A 90 -15.88 -0.44 9.86
N TYR A 91 -17.01 0.02 9.30
CA TYR A 91 -16.99 1.10 8.32
C TYR A 91 -16.57 2.43 8.94
N LEU A 92 -17.08 2.77 10.13
CA LEU A 92 -16.68 3.98 10.86
C LEU A 92 -15.18 3.97 11.17
N ASP A 93 -14.60 2.82 11.50
CA ASP A 93 -13.16 2.68 11.71
C ASP A 93 -12.35 3.07 10.45
N LEU A 94 -12.82 2.75 9.24
CA LEU A 94 -12.17 3.21 8.00
C LEU A 94 -12.11 4.74 7.93
N ARG A 95 -13.23 5.40 8.27
CA ARG A 95 -13.34 6.86 8.25
C ARG A 95 -12.44 7.50 9.30
N ILE A 96 -12.39 6.91 10.49
CA ILE A 96 -11.55 7.36 11.61
C ILE A 96 -10.08 7.23 11.24
N ASN A 97 -9.66 6.09 10.70
CA ASN A 97 -8.29 5.85 10.27
C ASN A 97 -7.86 6.84 9.17
N LEU A 98 -8.76 7.16 8.23
CA LEU A 98 -8.50 8.15 7.20
C LEU A 98 -8.22 9.55 7.78
N GLU A 99 -8.98 10.00 8.80
CA GLU A 99 -8.71 11.27 9.50
C GLU A 99 -7.40 11.24 10.28
N GLN A 100 -7.12 10.11 10.95
CA GLN A 100 -5.90 9.96 11.75
C GLN A 100 -4.67 10.08 10.87
N GLU A 101 -4.63 9.38 9.74
CA GLU A 101 -3.50 9.46 8.81
C GLU A 101 -3.31 10.86 8.25
N TYR A 102 -4.40 11.59 7.96
CA TYR A 102 -4.28 12.99 7.54
C TYR A 102 -3.82 13.90 8.68
N SER A 103 -4.32 13.68 9.90
CA SER A 103 -3.91 14.46 11.07
C SER A 103 -2.42 14.32 11.36
N LEU A 104 -1.84 13.14 11.15
CA LEU A 104 -0.41 12.90 11.30
C LEU A 104 0.41 13.75 10.31
N LEU A 105 -0.10 13.98 9.09
CA LEU A 105 0.53 14.90 8.13
C LEU A 105 0.42 16.36 8.58
N LEU A 106 -0.73 16.78 9.12
CA LEU A 106 -0.92 18.14 9.62
C LEU A 106 0.01 18.49 10.79
N THR A 107 0.35 17.52 11.63
CA THR A 107 1.19 17.72 12.83
C THR A 107 2.68 17.52 12.61
N ASN A 108 3.09 16.94 11.47
CA ASN A 108 4.50 16.64 11.20
C ASN A 108 5.20 17.86 10.57
N PRO A 109 6.21 18.47 11.21
CA PRO A 109 6.93 19.64 10.68
C PRO A 109 7.59 19.43 9.31
N ASN A 110 7.88 18.18 8.95
CA ASN A 110 8.49 17.82 7.68
C ASN A 110 7.46 17.52 6.57
N SER A 111 6.17 17.67 6.84
CA SER A 111 5.11 17.44 5.86
C SER A 111 4.75 18.71 5.10
N ASP A 112 4.48 18.57 3.79
CA ASP A 112 3.90 19.64 2.95
C ASP A 112 2.51 20.11 3.42
N PHE A 113 1.90 19.36 4.34
CA PHE A 113 0.60 19.66 4.93
C PHE A 113 0.71 20.21 6.36
N PHE A 114 1.93 20.40 6.87
CA PHE A 114 2.13 20.91 8.22
C PHE A 114 1.39 22.23 8.44
N ASP A 115 0.57 22.27 9.49
CA ASP A 115 0.00 23.52 9.99
C ASP A 115 0.13 23.56 11.52
N PRO A 116 0.91 24.51 12.08
CA PRO A 116 1.19 24.58 13.51
C PRO A 116 -0.07 24.78 14.37
N LYS A 117 -1.19 25.21 13.79
CA LYS A 117 -2.47 25.32 14.49
C LYS A 117 -2.98 23.97 14.99
N PHE A 118 -2.54 22.87 14.39
CA PHE A 118 -2.99 21.52 14.75
C PHE A 118 -2.11 20.84 15.81
N LEU A 119 -0.95 21.41 16.18
CA LEU A 119 -0.06 20.85 17.21
C LEU A 119 -0.73 20.75 18.59
N ASN A 120 -1.59 21.71 18.92
CA ASN A 120 -2.28 21.79 20.21
C ASN A 120 -3.58 20.97 20.25
N ASN A 121 -3.96 20.32 19.14
CA ASN A 121 -5.20 19.56 19.04
C ASN A 121 -5.03 18.28 18.21
N PRO A 122 -4.14 17.35 18.65
CA PRO A 122 -3.75 16.16 17.90
C PRO A 122 -4.85 15.09 17.83
N SER A 123 -5.88 15.17 18.67
CA SER A 123 -6.94 14.15 18.79
C SER A 123 -8.35 14.75 18.73
N ALA A 124 -8.61 15.51 17.68
CA ALA A 124 -9.96 15.87 17.29
C ALA A 124 -10.58 14.62 16.62
N GLY A 125 -11.03 13.67 17.43
CA GLY A 125 -11.56 12.40 16.96
C GLY A 125 -12.88 12.60 16.21
N PHE A 126 -12.90 12.27 14.92
CA PHE A 126 -14.15 12.05 14.20
C PHE A 126 -14.97 10.98 14.94
N PRO A 127 -16.29 11.16 15.11
CA PRO A 127 -17.16 12.19 14.53
C PRO A 127 -17.34 13.47 15.37
N LYS A 128 -16.68 13.60 16.53
CA LYS A 128 -16.94 14.68 17.52
C LYS A 128 -16.47 16.06 17.06
N THR A 129 -15.61 16.13 16.05
CA THR A 129 -15.08 17.37 15.50
C THR A 129 -15.26 17.43 13.99
N PRO A 130 -15.35 18.64 13.41
CA PRO A 130 -15.45 18.81 11.96
C PRO A 130 -14.29 18.10 11.25
N THR A 131 -14.63 17.41 10.15
CA THR A 131 -13.64 16.77 9.26
C THR A 131 -12.55 17.75 8.86
N ARG A 132 -11.29 17.31 8.95
CA ARG A 132 -10.14 18.09 8.49
C ARG A 132 -9.76 17.72 7.06
N LEU A 133 -10.26 16.57 6.58
CA LEU A 133 -9.97 16.05 5.25
C LEU A 133 -10.48 16.97 4.12
N PRO A 134 -9.67 17.16 3.06
CA PRO A 134 -10.12 17.84 1.84
C PRO A 134 -11.34 17.15 1.24
N ASN A 135 -12.42 17.89 0.97
CA ASN A 135 -13.67 17.32 0.47
C ASN A 135 -13.58 16.93 -1.01
N PRO A 136 -13.71 15.63 -1.38
CA PRO A 136 -13.59 15.18 -2.76
C PRO A 136 -14.94 15.06 -3.50
N ILE A 137 -16.08 15.30 -2.82
CA ILE A 137 -17.44 15.12 -3.35
C ILE A 137 -18.09 16.46 -3.65
N HIS A 138 -18.11 17.34 -2.65
CA HIS A 138 -18.69 18.68 -2.74
C HIS A 138 -17.66 19.71 -2.26
N PRO A 139 -16.60 19.94 -3.04
CA PRO A 139 -15.56 20.91 -2.69
C PRO A 139 -16.21 22.28 -2.52
N LYS A 140 -16.02 22.91 -1.35
CA LYS A 140 -16.53 24.26 -1.12
C LYS A 140 -15.73 25.27 -1.95
N ASN A 141 -14.44 24.95 -2.17
CA ASN A 141 -13.51 25.71 -2.99
C ASN A 141 -12.74 24.77 -3.93
N HIS A 142 -12.33 25.26 -5.10
CA HIS A 142 -11.49 24.49 -6.04
C HIS A 142 -10.18 24.00 -5.40
N GLU A 143 -9.70 24.68 -4.35
CA GLU A 143 -8.56 24.25 -3.56
C GLU A 143 -8.72 22.87 -2.91
N ASP A 144 -9.95 22.46 -2.55
CA ASP A 144 -10.18 21.18 -1.86
C ASP A 144 -9.83 20.00 -2.76
N ILE A 145 -10.16 20.09 -4.06
CA ILE A 145 -9.77 19.06 -5.04
C ILE A 145 -8.26 19.01 -5.19
N PHE A 146 -7.58 20.17 -5.30
CA PHE A 146 -6.12 20.19 -5.43
C PHE A 146 -5.43 19.67 -4.18
N LYS A 147 -5.93 20.02 -2.98
CA LYS A 147 -5.43 19.47 -1.71
C LYS A 147 -5.65 17.97 -1.63
N ALA A 148 -6.80 17.46 -2.05
CA ALA A 148 -7.07 16.03 -2.12
C ALA A 148 -6.11 15.33 -3.10
N GLN A 149 -5.93 15.87 -4.31
CA GLN A 149 -5.00 15.30 -5.30
C GLN A 149 -3.56 15.28 -4.79
N ARG A 150 -3.10 16.36 -4.16
CA ARG A 150 -1.77 16.44 -3.55
C ARG A 150 -1.63 15.49 -2.37
N LEU A 151 -2.70 15.28 -1.59
CA LEU A 151 -2.71 14.30 -0.51
C LEU A 151 -2.53 12.89 -1.06
N LEU A 152 -3.17 12.59 -2.19
CA LEU A 152 -3.02 11.32 -2.90
C LEU A 152 -1.70 11.17 -3.67
N THR A 153 -0.79 12.14 -3.63
CA THR A 153 0.60 11.94 -4.06
C THR A 153 1.54 11.63 -2.89
N ASN A 154 1.09 11.77 -1.65
CA ASN A 154 1.89 11.43 -0.48
C ASN A 154 2.00 9.90 -0.34
N CYS A 155 3.22 9.37 -0.43
CA CYS A 155 3.49 7.93 -0.43
C CYS A 155 2.96 7.21 0.81
N ARG A 156 3.17 7.78 2.00
CA ARG A 156 2.68 7.21 3.26
C ARG A 156 1.16 7.14 3.28
N PHE A 157 0.49 8.25 2.99
CA PHE A 157 -0.97 8.30 2.94
C PHE A 157 -1.56 7.32 1.92
N LEU A 158 -0.95 7.23 0.73
CA LEU A 158 -1.36 6.28 -0.31
C LEU A 158 -1.24 4.81 0.13
N ARG A 159 -0.17 4.44 0.83
CA ARG A 159 0.00 3.08 1.37
C ARG A 159 -1.11 2.75 2.36
N CYS A 160 -1.41 3.67 3.29
CA CYS A 160 -2.50 3.51 4.24
C CYS A 160 -3.86 3.43 3.55
N LEU A 161 -4.11 4.30 2.56
CA LEU A 161 -5.35 4.30 1.77
C LEU A 161 -5.55 2.99 1.00
N ARG A 162 -4.48 2.39 0.48
CA ARG A 162 -4.54 1.07 -0.16
C ARG A 162 -4.95 -0.02 0.83
N LYS A 163 -4.36 -0.04 2.02
CA LYS A 163 -4.74 -0.98 3.10
C LYS A 163 -6.21 -0.82 3.48
N MET A 164 -6.68 0.43 3.60
CA MET A 164 -8.10 0.72 3.86
C MET A 164 -9.03 0.27 2.72
N ALA A 165 -8.58 0.36 1.46
CA ALA A 165 -9.35 -0.12 0.31
C ALA A 165 -9.61 -1.62 0.38
N GLU A 166 -8.60 -2.41 0.74
CA GLU A 166 -8.71 -3.86 0.88
C GLU A 166 -9.73 -4.24 1.95
N VAL A 167 -9.67 -3.59 3.11
CA VAL A 167 -10.63 -3.79 4.20
C VAL A 167 -12.04 -3.40 3.76
N LYS A 168 -12.21 -2.23 3.11
CA LYS A 168 -13.52 -1.78 2.63
C LYS A 168 -14.15 -2.77 1.65
N THR A 169 -13.36 -3.28 0.70
CA THR A 169 -13.84 -4.29 -0.26
C THR A 169 -14.38 -5.53 0.44
N GLY A 170 -13.67 -6.05 1.46
CA GLY A 170 -14.16 -7.17 2.26
C GLY A 170 -15.50 -6.87 2.93
N LEU A 171 -15.61 -5.69 3.56
CA LEU A 171 -16.86 -5.23 4.18
C LEU A 171 -18.00 -5.08 3.16
N ASP A 172 -17.74 -4.52 1.97
CA ASP A 172 -18.75 -4.32 0.93
C ASP A 172 -19.29 -5.66 0.43
N CYS A 173 -18.40 -6.64 0.18
CA CYS A 173 -18.79 -7.99 -0.20
C CYS A 173 -19.63 -8.66 0.88
N ARG A 174 -19.25 -8.53 2.15
CA ARG A 174 -19.99 -9.07 3.29
C ARG A 174 -21.35 -8.40 3.45
N ASN A 175 -21.44 -7.09 3.28
CA ASN A 175 -22.69 -6.35 3.33
C ASN A 175 -23.67 -6.86 2.26
N GLN A 176 -23.21 -7.01 1.01
CA GLN A 176 -24.03 -7.56 -0.07
C GLN A 176 -24.58 -8.95 0.26
N LYS A 177 -23.78 -9.83 0.87
CA LYS A 177 -24.23 -11.16 1.30
C LYS A 177 -25.28 -11.10 2.40
N LEU A 178 -25.04 -10.30 3.45
CA LEU A 178 -25.98 -10.15 4.57
C LEU A 178 -27.34 -9.60 4.10
N LEU A 179 -27.33 -8.66 3.16
CA LEU A 179 -28.54 -8.10 2.56
C LEU A 179 -29.24 -9.09 1.61
N SER A 180 -28.49 -9.88 0.86
CA SER A 180 -29.05 -10.83 -0.11
C SER A 180 -29.57 -12.12 0.52
N ASN A 181 -29.07 -12.50 1.71
CA ASN A 181 -29.43 -13.77 2.33
C ASN A 181 -29.54 -13.64 3.87
N PRO A 182 -30.60 -13.00 4.39
CA PRO A 182 -30.77 -12.72 5.82
C PRO A 182 -30.92 -13.97 6.70
N GLU A 183 -31.27 -15.13 6.12
CA GLU A 183 -31.36 -16.40 6.86
C GLU A 183 -29.99 -17.07 7.10
N ASN A 184 -28.93 -16.67 6.38
CA ASN A 184 -27.55 -17.13 6.59
C ASN A 184 -26.80 -16.35 7.68
N GLN A 185 -27.51 -15.58 8.52
CA GLN A 185 -26.96 -15.03 9.77
C GLN A 185 -26.40 -16.10 10.74
N LEU A 186 -26.62 -17.39 10.42
CA LEU A 186 -26.23 -18.54 11.24
C LEU A 186 -24.95 -19.25 10.83
N ASP A 187 -24.21 -18.83 9.80
CA ASP A 187 -22.83 -19.33 9.59
C ASP A 187 -21.85 -18.57 10.52
N ARG A 188 -22.18 -18.58 11.82
CA ARG A 188 -21.52 -17.84 12.91
C ARG A 188 -20.11 -18.34 13.25
N GLY A 189 -19.61 -19.36 12.54
CA GLY A 189 -18.32 -19.97 12.85
C GLY A 189 -17.12 -19.25 12.24
N ILE A 190 -17.31 -18.57 11.11
CA ILE A 190 -16.19 -18.03 10.32
C ILE A 190 -16.37 -16.53 10.19
N ILE A 191 -15.57 -15.77 10.93
CA ILE A 191 -15.51 -14.32 10.79
C ILE A 191 -14.65 -14.03 9.56
N THR A 192 -15.30 -13.85 8.42
CA THR A 192 -14.66 -13.27 7.23
C THR A 192 -14.33 -11.81 7.54
N ASP A 193 -13.18 -11.33 7.07
CA ASP A 193 -12.62 -9.99 7.33
C ASP A 193 -11.91 -9.78 8.69
N THR A 194 -11.45 -10.85 9.34
CA THR A 194 -10.55 -10.76 10.50
C THR A 194 -9.13 -11.16 10.10
N ILE A 195 -8.13 -10.38 10.55
CA ILE A 195 -6.73 -10.81 10.47
C ILE A 195 -6.55 -11.92 11.51
N TYR A 196 -6.50 -13.16 11.04
CA TYR A 196 -6.36 -14.33 11.92
C TYR A 196 -4.94 -14.49 12.43
N ALA A 197 -3.95 -14.17 11.61
CA ALA A 197 -2.55 -14.23 11.95
C ALA A 197 -1.81 -13.03 11.35
N GLN A 198 -0.94 -12.43 12.15
CA GLN A 198 -0.09 -11.31 11.79
C GLN A 198 1.33 -11.59 12.27
N THR A 199 2.30 -11.45 11.37
CA THR A 199 3.73 -11.46 11.68
C THR A 199 4.32 -10.13 11.26
N ILE A 200 5.02 -9.46 12.18
CA ILE A 200 5.78 -8.24 11.91
C ILE A 200 7.25 -8.56 12.16
N ILE A 201 8.09 -8.39 11.14
CA ILE A 201 9.54 -8.55 11.22
C ILE A 201 10.18 -7.17 11.06
N GLN A 202 10.77 -6.65 12.13
CA GLN A 202 11.46 -5.36 12.12
C GLN A 202 12.89 -5.50 11.63
N LEU A 203 13.47 -4.41 11.12
CA LEU A 203 14.85 -4.41 10.60
C LEU A 203 15.92 -4.70 11.67
N ASP A 204 15.64 -4.38 12.94
CA ASP A 204 16.50 -4.70 14.08
C ASP A 204 16.44 -6.19 14.49
N GLY A 205 15.56 -6.97 13.86
CA GLY A 205 15.42 -8.41 14.07
C GLY A 205 14.29 -8.79 15.00
N ASP A 206 13.53 -7.82 15.54
CA ASP A 206 12.37 -8.13 16.37
C ASP A 206 11.25 -8.75 15.53
N VAL A 207 10.75 -9.89 15.99
CA VAL A 207 9.66 -10.63 15.35
C VAL A 207 8.47 -10.70 16.29
N ILE A 208 7.37 -10.07 15.89
CA ILE A 208 6.13 -10.04 16.66
C ILE A 208 5.08 -10.86 15.92
N ASN A 209 4.59 -11.90 16.59
CA ASN A 209 3.46 -12.71 16.11
C ASN A 209 2.21 -12.37 16.92
N ARG A 210 1.10 -12.10 16.22
CA ARG A 210 -0.22 -11.89 16.81
C ARG A 210 -1.23 -12.80 16.13
N TYR A 211 -2.11 -13.38 16.93
CA TYR A 211 -3.18 -14.25 16.44
C TYR A 211 -4.50 -13.75 17.00
N SER A 212 -5.54 -13.75 16.16
CA SER A 212 -6.90 -13.57 16.66
C SER A 212 -7.26 -14.77 17.53
N GLN A 213 -7.93 -14.53 18.66
CA GLN A 213 -8.46 -15.60 19.49
C GLN A 213 -9.47 -16.49 18.72
N ASP A 214 -10.12 -15.92 17.70
CA ASP A 214 -11.06 -16.64 16.83
C ASP A 214 -10.35 -17.71 15.98
N LEU A 215 -9.06 -17.54 15.69
CA LEU A 215 -8.27 -18.53 14.92
C LEU A 215 -8.30 -19.89 15.61
N PHE A 216 -8.25 -19.92 16.94
CA PHE A 216 -8.18 -21.17 17.69
C PHE A 216 -9.49 -21.97 17.66
N HIS A 217 -10.60 -21.30 17.35
CA HIS A 217 -11.92 -21.89 17.18
C HIS A 217 -12.30 -22.09 15.71
N HIS A 218 -11.45 -21.65 14.77
CA HIS A 218 -11.72 -21.73 13.34
C HIS A 218 -11.63 -23.20 12.83
N PRO A 219 -12.61 -23.70 12.07
CA PRO A 219 -12.60 -25.09 11.58
C PRO A 219 -11.36 -25.46 10.74
N GLN A 220 -10.79 -24.48 10.04
CA GLN A 220 -9.61 -24.63 9.19
C GLN A 220 -8.34 -24.04 9.82
N ARG A 221 -8.25 -23.99 11.16
CA ARG A 221 -7.11 -23.41 11.90
C ARG A 221 -5.76 -23.85 11.36
N GLU A 222 -5.55 -25.16 11.18
CA GLU A 222 -4.26 -25.70 10.75
C GLU A 222 -3.86 -25.20 9.36
N VAL A 223 -4.82 -25.16 8.43
CA VAL A 223 -4.60 -24.64 7.07
C VAL A 223 -4.25 -23.14 7.12
N LEU A 224 -4.93 -22.36 7.95
CA LEU A 224 -4.63 -20.93 8.10
C LEU A 224 -3.24 -20.68 8.70
N LEU A 225 -2.83 -21.49 9.69
CA LEU A 225 -1.51 -21.40 10.29
C LEU A 225 -0.41 -21.83 9.30
N GLU A 226 -0.65 -22.88 8.51
CA GLU A 226 0.26 -23.34 7.46
C GLU A 226 0.43 -22.28 6.36
N LEU A 227 -0.69 -21.76 5.82
CA LEU A 227 -0.66 -20.67 4.84
C LEU A 227 0.05 -19.42 5.37
N HIS A 228 -0.18 -19.08 6.65
CA HIS A 228 0.51 -17.95 7.26
C HIS A 228 2.01 -18.21 7.35
N ARG A 229 2.43 -19.39 7.80
CA ARG A 229 3.84 -19.77 7.89
C ARG A 229 4.52 -19.73 6.52
N ASP A 230 3.89 -20.28 5.50
CA ASP A 230 4.40 -20.26 4.13
C ASP A 230 4.51 -18.84 3.60
N GLY A 231 3.49 -18.01 3.88
CA GLY A 231 3.51 -16.58 3.58
C GLY A 231 4.69 -15.86 4.24
N VAL A 232 4.90 -16.08 5.55
CA VAL A 232 6.03 -15.49 6.30
C VAL A 232 7.38 -15.90 5.70
N MET A 233 7.58 -17.20 5.42
CA MET A 233 8.84 -17.69 4.83
C MET A 233 9.08 -17.10 3.42
N ALA A 234 8.04 -17.05 2.58
CA ALA A 234 8.14 -16.50 1.24
C ALA A 234 8.41 -14.98 1.27
N SER A 235 7.71 -14.25 2.12
CA SER A 235 7.89 -12.80 2.31
C SER A 235 9.27 -12.47 2.88
N GLU A 236 9.76 -13.21 3.87
CA GLU A 236 11.12 -13.03 4.41
C GLU A 236 12.17 -13.23 3.32
N LYS A 237 12.03 -14.28 2.50
CA LYS A 237 12.94 -14.56 1.39
C LYS A 237 12.92 -13.43 0.35
N GLN A 238 11.75 -12.96 -0.04
CA GLN A 238 11.60 -11.84 -0.99
C GLN A 238 12.19 -10.56 -0.41
N TRP A 239 11.92 -10.29 0.87
CA TRP A 239 12.41 -9.12 1.59
C TRP A 239 13.94 -9.09 1.68
N ARG A 240 14.55 -10.22 2.04
CA ARG A 240 16.01 -10.39 2.03
C ARG A 240 16.60 -10.16 0.65
N GLY A 241 16.00 -10.74 -0.39
CA GLY A 241 16.46 -10.54 -1.77
C GLY A 241 16.37 -9.07 -2.23
N LEU A 242 15.34 -8.33 -1.79
CA LEU A 242 15.24 -6.91 -2.06
C LEU A 242 16.33 -6.11 -1.35
N LEU A 243 16.58 -6.39 -0.06
CA LEU A 243 17.66 -5.74 0.69
C LEU A 243 19.03 -6.01 0.08
N GLU A 244 19.31 -7.26 -0.30
CA GLU A 244 20.54 -7.65 -0.99
C GLU A 244 20.71 -6.89 -2.32
N PHE A 245 19.64 -6.78 -3.11
CA PHE A 245 19.65 -6.01 -4.36
C PHE A 245 19.99 -4.53 -4.11
N ILE A 246 19.37 -3.91 -3.11
CA ILE A 246 19.60 -2.50 -2.75
C ILE A 246 21.04 -2.29 -2.27
N ILE A 247 21.54 -3.15 -1.38
CA ILE A 247 22.94 -3.11 -0.91
C ILE A 247 23.89 -3.26 -2.10
N GLY A 248 23.59 -4.17 -3.03
CA GLY A 248 24.38 -4.35 -4.25
C GLY A 248 24.44 -3.08 -5.11
N LEU A 249 23.33 -2.37 -5.27
CA LEU A 249 23.32 -1.09 -6.00
C LEU A 249 24.15 -0.02 -5.29
N LEU A 250 24.05 0.10 -3.97
CA LEU A 250 24.83 1.05 -3.16
C LEU A 250 26.33 0.75 -3.22
N GLN A 251 26.72 -0.52 -3.18
CA GLN A 251 28.12 -0.92 -3.30
C GLN A 251 28.69 -0.52 -4.68
N VAL A 252 27.92 -0.71 -5.76
CA VAL A 252 28.36 -0.33 -7.11
C VAL A 252 28.51 1.19 -7.25
N THR A 253 27.63 1.99 -6.66
CA THR A 253 27.74 3.46 -6.72
C THR A 253 28.89 4.00 -5.88
N LEU A 254 29.09 3.48 -4.66
CA LEU A 254 30.20 3.86 -3.80
C LEU A 254 31.56 3.51 -4.42
N GLN A 255 31.69 2.33 -5.03
CA GLN A 255 32.92 1.92 -5.72
C GLN A 255 33.21 2.83 -6.92
N ARG A 256 32.19 3.23 -7.69
CA ARG A 256 32.35 4.17 -8.81
C ARG A 256 32.79 5.57 -8.38
N GLY A 257 32.35 6.04 -7.21
CA GLY A 257 32.76 7.33 -6.65
C GLY A 257 34.20 7.35 -6.14
N SER A 258 34.74 6.19 -5.72
CA SER A 258 36.11 6.05 -5.20
C SER A 258 37.20 5.90 -6.27
N SER A 259 36.82 5.79 -7.55
CA SER A 259 37.73 5.62 -8.69
C SER A 259 37.81 6.86 -9.61
N GLN A 260 37.43 8.03 -9.10
CA GLN A 260 37.67 9.35 -9.72
C GLN A 260 38.66 10.17 -8.91
#